data_AF-A0A7W6E8H9-F1
#
_entry.id   AF-A0A7W6E8H9-F1
#
_cell.length_a   1.000
_cell.length_b   1.000
_cell.length_c   1.000
_cell.angle_alpha   90.00
_cell.angle_beta   90.00
_cell.angle_gamma   90.00
#
_symmetry.space_group_name_H-M   'P 1'
#
loop_
_entity.id
_entity.type
_entity.pdbx_description
1 polymer ?
#
loop_
_entity_poly.entity_id
_entity_poly.type
_entity_poly.pdbx_seq_one_letter_code
_entity_poly.pdbx_strand_id
1 'polypeptide(L)'
;MFDTVTQKFDLLIGDVFVQKNDNEWAKDFKKQMAGRGFTMVNGVTVCVTLIDPDQSTPIALTIVPVARRLSPIKREPRSRHEAEQVEFMEYRAFFGPKAGFRWGSHIINGIIGDNRGKLPAKWIAANISNDS
;
A
#
# COMPACT_ATOMS: atom_id res chain seq x y z
N MET A 1 4.27 0.16 38.45
CA MET A 1 3.19 0.66 37.57
C MET A 1 3.90 1.25 36.37
N PHE A 2 3.72 0.71 35.17
CA PHE A 2 4.31 1.30 33.97
C PHE A 2 3.38 2.41 33.51
N ASP A 3 3.83 3.65 33.56
CA ASP A 3 3.10 4.77 32.98
C ASP A 3 3.04 4.55 31.47
N THR A 4 1.83 4.27 30.97
CA THR A 4 1.61 4.10 29.55
C THR A 4 1.47 5.48 28.93
N VAL A 5 2.53 5.96 28.28
CA VAL A 5 2.45 7.16 27.45
C VAL A 5 1.74 6.79 26.15
N THR A 6 0.55 7.37 25.93
CA THR A 6 -0.18 7.23 24.66
C THR A 6 0.01 8.51 23.86
N GLN A 7 0.62 8.41 22.68
CA GLN A 7 0.75 9.52 21.74
C GLN A 7 -0.04 9.20 20.47
N LYS A 8 -0.80 10.18 19.97
CA LYS A 8 -1.60 10.06 18.75
C LYS A 8 -0.85 10.74 17.60
N PHE A 9 -0.92 10.12 16.42
CA PHE A 9 -0.35 10.64 15.19
C PHE A 9 -1.41 10.61 14.10
N ASP A 10 -1.37 11.61 13.24
CA ASP A 10 -2.16 11.62 12.02
C ASP A 10 -1.42 10.89 10.91
N LEU A 11 -2.16 10.04 10.20
CA LEU A 11 -1.67 9.36 9.02
C LEU A 11 -2.14 10.11 7.78
N LEU A 12 -1.21 10.76 7.08
CA LEU A 12 -1.48 11.31 5.76
C LEU A 12 -1.11 10.28 4.70
N ILE A 13 -2.07 10.02 3.82
CA ILE A 13 -1.87 9.24 2.61
C ILE A 13 -1.95 10.25 1.47
N GLY A 14 -0.77 10.65 1.01
CA GLY A 14 -0.58 11.66 -0.02
C GLY A 14 -0.53 11.04 -1.41
N ASP A 15 0.18 11.72 -2.30
CA ASP A 15 0.30 11.42 -3.73
C ASP A 15 0.31 9.92 -4.02
N VAL A 16 -0.69 9.50 -4.78
CA VAL A 16 -0.81 8.15 -5.32
C VAL A 16 -0.46 8.25 -6.78
N PHE A 17 0.49 7.48 -7.26
CA PHE A 17 0.88 7.47 -8.68
C PHE A 17 0.58 6.12 -9.30
N VAL A 18 -0.26 6.08 -10.32
CA VAL A 18 -0.51 4.85 -11.10
C VAL A 18 0.72 4.53 -11.94
N GLN A 19 1.20 3.29 -11.80
CA GLN A 19 2.38 2.81 -12.49
C GLN A 19 1.99 2.20 -13.84
N LYS A 20 2.48 2.79 -14.93
CA LYS A 20 2.18 2.32 -16.29
C LYS A 20 2.99 1.06 -16.67
N ASN A 21 4.15 0.87 -16.07
CA ASN A 21 5.03 -0.27 -16.33
C ASN A 21 5.85 -0.66 -15.08
N ASP A 22 6.62 -1.75 -15.19
CA ASP A 22 7.48 -2.27 -14.11
C ASP A 22 8.96 -1.90 -14.29
N ASN A 23 9.34 -1.14 -15.31
CA ASN A 23 10.73 -1.04 -15.73
C ASN A 23 11.63 -0.34 -14.71
N GLU A 24 11.05 0.58 -13.93
CA GLU A 24 11.74 1.37 -12.91
C GLU A 24 12.11 0.57 -11.65
N TRP A 25 11.56 -0.63 -11.48
CA TRP A 25 11.81 -1.48 -10.32
C TRP A 25 12.97 -2.46 -10.54
N ALA A 26 13.79 -2.65 -9.50
CA ALA A 26 14.89 -3.59 -9.50
C ALA A 26 14.43 -5.01 -9.86
N LYS A 27 15.22 -5.73 -10.67
CA LYS A 27 14.88 -7.05 -11.22
C LYS A 27 14.48 -8.06 -10.15
N ASP A 28 15.21 -8.11 -9.03
CA ASP A 28 14.93 -9.07 -7.95
C ASP A 28 13.66 -8.72 -7.18
N PHE A 29 13.37 -7.42 -7.05
CA PHE A 29 12.11 -6.97 -6.46
C PHE A 29 10.91 -7.35 -7.33
N LYS A 30 11.04 -7.21 -8.66
CA LYS A 30 10.02 -7.70 -9.61
C LYS A 30 9.80 -9.19 -9.54
N LYS A 31 10.89 -9.97 -9.49
CA LYS A 31 10.80 -11.43 -9.32
C LYS A 31 10.10 -11.81 -8.02
N GLN A 32 10.37 -11.09 -6.93
CA GLN A 32 9.70 -11.31 -5.66
C GLN A 32 8.18 -11.06 -5.74
N MET A 33 7.76 -9.96 -6.40
CA MET A 33 6.35 -9.65 -6.62
C MET A 33 5.67 -10.68 -7.53
N ALA A 34 6.29 -10.98 -8.66
CA ALA A 34 5.78 -11.93 -9.64
C ALA A 34 5.68 -13.35 -9.06
N GLY A 35 6.66 -13.78 -8.26
CA GLY A 35 6.63 -15.06 -7.53
C GLY A 35 5.49 -15.16 -6.51
N ARG A 36 4.85 -14.04 -6.16
CA ARG A 36 3.64 -13.99 -5.34
C ARG A 36 2.37 -13.70 -6.14
N GLY A 37 2.47 -13.59 -7.47
CA GLY A 37 1.36 -13.34 -8.37
C GLY A 37 0.98 -11.85 -8.53
N PHE A 38 1.93 -10.92 -8.34
CA PHE A 38 1.69 -9.47 -8.46
C PHE A 38 2.67 -8.78 -9.42
N THR A 39 2.29 -7.60 -9.91
CA THR A 39 3.05 -6.72 -10.81
C THR A 39 2.81 -5.26 -10.45
N MET A 40 3.77 -4.38 -10.75
CA MET A 40 3.52 -2.93 -10.64
C MET A 40 2.79 -2.36 -11.86
N VAL A 41 2.52 -3.16 -12.91
CA VAL A 41 1.75 -2.72 -14.07
C VAL A 41 0.31 -2.48 -13.63
N ASN A 42 -0.15 -1.23 -13.74
CA ASN A 42 -1.40 -0.75 -13.16
C ASN A 42 -1.47 -0.90 -11.63
N GLY A 43 -0.33 -1.10 -10.96
CA GLY A 43 -0.18 -0.90 -9.53
C GLY A 43 -0.10 0.59 -9.21
N VAL A 44 0.10 0.91 -7.93
CA VAL A 44 0.25 2.29 -7.46
C VAL A 44 1.43 2.44 -6.53
N THR A 45 2.05 3.61 -6.54
CA THR A 45 3.02 4.03 -5.52
C THR A 45 2.35 5.04 -4.62
N VAL A 46 2.37 4.81 -3.29
CA VAL A 46 1.67 5.65 -2.31
C VAL A 46 2.67 6.32 -1.38
N CYS A 47 2.60 7.64 -1.25
CA CYS A 47 3.33 8.36 -0.20
C CYS A 47 2.55 8.29 1.12
N VAL A 48 3.20 7.80 2.17
CA VAL A 48 2.62 7.67 3.51
C VAL A 48 3.45 8.47 4.49
N THR A 49 2.79 9.36 5.23
CA THR A 49 3.43 10.27 6.18
C THR A 49 2.75 10.19 7.54
N LEU A 50 3.54 10.09 8.60
CA LEU A 50 3.09 10.26 9.98
C LEU A 50 3.42 11.69 10.42
N ILE A 51 2.43 12.37 10.95
CA ILE A 51 2.55 13.74 11.43
C ILE A 51 2.09 13.80 12.90
N ASP A 52 2.86 14.50 13.72
CA ASP A 52 2.40 14.90 15.05
C ASP A 52 1.40 16.04 14.83
N PRO A 53 0.12 15.93 15.22
CA PRO A 53 -0.83 17.02 15.02
C PRO A 53 -0.37 18.35 15.65
N ASP A 54 0.48 18.27 16.68
CA ASP A 54 1.01 19.44 17.39
C ASP A 54 2.31 19.99 16.77
N GLN A 55 2.88 19.34 15.75
CA GLN A 55 4.11 19.77 15.09
C GLN A 55 3.94 19.90 13.57
N SER A 56 4.57 20.91 12.99
CA SER A 56 4.52 21.15 11.54
C SER A 56 5.43 20.21 10.73
N THR A 57 6.27 19.40 11.37
CA THR A 57 7.26 18.55 10.69
C THR A 57 6.81 17.09 10.63
N PRO A 58 6.90 16.43 9.46
CA PRO A 58 6.69 14.98 9.37
C PRO A 58 7.61 14.19 10.30
N ILE A 59 7.03 13.27 11.09
CA ILE A 59 7.79 12.36 11.97
C ILE A 59 8.43 11.25 11.15
N ALA A 60 7.66 10.71 10.20
CA ALA A 60 8.12 9.64 9.33
C ALA A 60 7.48 9.78 7.96
N LEU A 61 8.26 9.49 6.92
CA LEU A 61 7.80 9.44 5.55
C LEU A 61 8.27 8.13 4.92
N THR A 62 7.40 7.50 4.14
CA THR A 62 7.73 6.31 3.38
C THR A 62 6.97 6.25 2.07
N ILE A 63 7.58 5.65 1.06
CA ILE A 63 6.99 5.45 -0.26
C ILE A 63 6.72 3.96 -0.42
N VAL A 64 5.46 3.61 -0.64
CA VAL A 64 4.99 2.22 -0.62
C VAL A 64 4.57 1.78 -2.02
N PRO A 65 5.26 0.82 -2.63
CA PRO A 65 4.76 0.17 -3.83
C PRO A 65 3.60 -0.77 -3.49
N VAL A 66 2.50 -0.60 -4.21
CA VAL A 66 1.29 -1.40 -4.11
C VAL A 66 1.06 -2.06 -5.46
N ALA A 67 1.43 -3.34 -5.55
CA ALA A 67 1.37 -4.10 -6.77
C ALA A 67 -0.04 -4.65 -6.99
N ARG A 68 -0.44 -4.74 -8.25
CA ARG A 68 -1.71 -5.34 -8.70
C ARG A 68 -1.54 -6.83 -8.95
N ARG A 69 -2.58 -7.60 -8.68
CA ARG A 69 -2.63 -9.05 -8.91
C ARG A 69 -2.62 -9.36 -10.41
N LEU A 70 -1.79 -10.34 -10.80
CA LEU A 70 -1.65 -10.80 -12.19
C LEU A 70 -2.84 -11.66 -12.66
N SER A 71 -3.46 -12.39 -11.74
CA SER A 71 -4.54 -13.32 -12.05
C SER A 71 -5.81 -12.94 -11.29
N PRO A 72 -7.00 -13.12 -11.89
CA PRO A 72 -8.26 -12.84 -11.22
C PRO A 72 -8.38 -13.54 -9.86
N ILE A 73 -9.04 -12.87 -8.91
CA ILE A 73 -9.43 -13.50 -7.65
C ILE A 73 -10.55 -14.49 -7.98
N LYS A 74 -10.44 -15.74 -7.47
CA LYS A 74 -11.40 -16.80 -7.78
C LYS A 74 -12.80 -16.55 -7.21
N ARG A 75 -12.87 -15.84 -6.07
CA ARG A 75 -14.11 -15.43 -5.41
C ARG A 75 -13.85 -14.29 -4.43
N GLU A 76 -14.88 -13.54 -4.08
CA GLU A 76 -14.78 -12.50 -3.06
C GLU A 76 -14.51 -13.10 -1.66
N PRO A 77 -13.81 -12.35 -0.78
CA PRO A 77 -13.65 -12.72 0.62
C PRO A 77 -14.98 -12.61 1.36
N ARG A 78 -15.22 -13.53 2.28
CA ARG A 78 -16.42 -13.63 3.13
C ARG A 78 -16.23 -12.94 4.49
N SER A 79 -14.99 -12.62 4.86
CA SER A 79 -14.67 -11.93 6.10
C SER A 79 -13.50 -10.96 5.92
N ARG A 80 -13.32 -10.05 6.89
CA ARG A 80 -12.14 -9.16 6.94
C ARG A 80 -10.83 -9.96 7.01
N HIS A 81 -10.78 -10.96 7.89
CA HIS A 81 -9.59 -11.79 8.04
C HIS A 81 -9.22 -12.52 6.75
N GLU A 82 -10.22 -12.99 6.00
CA GLU A 82 -10.01 -13.60 4.69
C GLU A 82 -9.51 -12.59 3.65
N ALA A 83 -10.05 -11.36 3.65
CA ALA A 83 -9.61 -10.30 2.75
C ALA A 83 -8.15 -9.87 2.94
N GLU A 84 -7.56 -10.11 4.12
CA GLU A 84 -6.15 -9.85 4.41
C GLU A 84 -5.21 -10.94 3.82
N GLN A 85 -5.75 -12.09 3.44
CA GLN A 85 -4.97 -13.18 2.85
C GLN A 85 -4.61 -12.87 1.39
N VAL A 86 -3.39 -13.25 1.00
CA VAL A 86 -2.78 -12.95 -0.31
C VAL A 86 -3.70 -13.35 -1.48
N GLU A 87 -4.43 -14.45 -1.33
CA GLU A 87 -5.29 -14.99 -2.39
C GLU A 87 -6.54 -14.17 -2.68
N PHE A 88 -6.97 -13.32 -1.75
CA PHE A 88 -8.14 -12.43 -1.88
C PHE A 88 -7.75 -10.96 -2.11
N MET A 89 -6.45 -10.66 -2.19
CA MET A 89 -5.95 -9.32 -2.42
C MET A 89 -5.79 -9.04 -3.92
N GLU A 90 -6.56 -8.08 -4.45
CA GLU A 90 -6.39 -7.55 -5.80
C GLU A 90 -5.14 -6.65 -5.86
N TYR A 91 -4.87 -5.96 -4.76
CA TYR A 91 -3.69 -5.13 -4.58
C TYR A 91 -2.96 -5.53 -3.32
N ARG A 92 -1.63 -5.40 -3.33
CA ARG A 92 -0.82 -5.70 -2.15
C ARG A 92 0.37 -4.76 -2.07
N ALA A 93 0.56 -4.17 -0.90
CA ALA A 93 1.75 -3.41 -0.60
C ALA A 93 2.95 -4.34 -0.40
N PHE A 94 4.05 -4.02 -1.08
CA PHE A 94 5.35 -4.65 -0.92
C PHE A 94 6.29 -3.68 -0.21
N PHE A 95 7.30 -4.22 0.47
CA PHE A 95 8.36 -3.42 1.06
C PHE A 95 9.62 -3.62 0.22
N GLY A 96 10.28 -2.53 -0.17
CA GLY A 96 11.62 -2.60 -0.74
C GLY A 96 12.61 -3.20 0.26
N PRO A 97 13.83 -3.57 -0.17
CA PRO A 97 14.81 -4.25 0.68
C PRO A 97 15.31 -3.42 1.88
N LYS A 98 15.06 -2.10 1.94
CA LYS A 98 15.48 -1.26 3.07
C LYS A 98 14.43 -1.27 4.20
N ALA A 99 14.88 -1.40 5.44
CA ALA A 99 14.05 -1.59 6.63
C ALA A 99 13.03 -0.46 6.90
N GLY A 100 13.34 0.79 6.51
CA GLY A 100 12.45 1.95 6.70
C GLY A 100 11.13 1.90 5.94
N PHE A 101 10.97 0.97 4.99
CA PHE A 101 9.76 0.82 4.18
C PHE A 101 8.71 -0.13 4.77
N ARG A 102 9.03 -0.88 5.83
CA ARG A 102 8.15 -1.97 6.31
C ARG A 102 6.87 -1.47 6.96
N TRP A 103 6.94 -0.43 7.78
CA TRP A 103 5.78 0.06 8.53
C TRP A 103 4.66 0.56 7.60
N GLY A 104 5.01 1.32 6.55
CA GLY A 104 4.05 1.82 5.57
C GLY A 104 3.35 0.69 4.83
N SER A 105 4.09 -0.32 4.37
CA SER A 105 3.49 -1.48 3.70
C SER A 105 2.52 -2.26 4.61
N HIS A 106 2.78 -2.34 5.92
CA HIS A 106 1.85 -2.97 6.86
C HIS A 106 0.54 -2.17 7.00
N ILE A 107 0.64 -0.85 7.17
CA ILE A 107 -0.52 0.04 7.25
C ILE A 107 -1.35 -0.06 5.97
N ILE A 108 -0.71 0.05 4.80
CA ILE A 108 -1.41 0.00 3.51
C ILE A 108 -2.06 -1.36 3.27
N ASN A 109 -1.39 -2.47 3.62
CA ASN A 109 -2.01 -3.80 3.52
C ASN A 109 -3.21 -3.95 4.47
N GLY A 110 -3.18 -3.34 5.65
CA GLY A 110 -4.33 -3.28 6.56
C GLY A 110 -5.51 -2.52 5.95
N ILE A 111 -5.27 -1.35 5.38
CA ILE A 111 -6.31 -0.55 4.69
C ILE A 111 -6.90 -1.32 3.50
N ILE A 112 -6.07 -2.02 2.73
CA ILE A 112 -6.53 -2.86 1.63
C ILE A 112 -7.38 -4.03 2.14
N GLY A 113 -6.94 -4.70 3.22
CA GLY A 113 -7.70 -5.78 3.86
C GLY A 113 -9.08 -5.31 4.35
N ASP A 114 -9.13 -4.14 5.00
CA ASP A 114 -10.36 -3.50 5.45
C ASP A 114 -11.30 -3.18 4.28
N ASN A 115 -10.71 -2.86 3.12
CA ASN A 115 -11.42 -2.65 1.86
C ASN A 115 -11.53 -3.91 0.99
N ARG A 116 -11.62 -5.09 1.62
CA ARG A 116 -11.88 -6.39 0.98
C ARG A 116 -10.84 -6.78 -0.09
N GLY A 117 -9.58 -6.46 0.14
CA GLY A 117 -8.48 -6.77 -0.78
C GLY A 117 -8.34 -5.78 -1.94
N LYS A 118 -9.11 -4.69 -1.96
CA LYS A 118 -9.15 -3.70 -3.05
C LYS A 118 -8.54 -2.38 -2.61
N LEU A 119 -8.03 -1.59 -3.55
CA LEU A 119 -7.63 -0.21 -3.26
C LEU A 119 -8.86 0.66 -2.94
N PRO A 120 -8.75 1.63 -2.02
CA PRO A 120 -9.78 2.65 -1.84
C PRO A 120 -10.05 3.38 -3.15
N ALA A 121 -11.32 3.51 -3.55
CA ALA A 121 -11.69 4.11 -4.85
C ALA A 121 -11.10 5.50 -5.08
N LYS A 122 -11.00 6.32 -4.02
CA LYS A 122 -10.40 7.65 -4.04
C LYS A 122 -8.93 7.68 -4.45
N TRP A 123 -8.17 6.59 -4.24
CA TRP A 123 -6.76 6.51 -4.63
C TRP A 123 -6.58 6.23 -6.12
N ILE A 124 -7.56 5.56 -6.72
CA ILE A 124 -7.59 5.28 -8.16
C ILE A 124 -8.11 6.53 -8.91
N ALA A 125 -9.17 7.16 -8.41
CA ALA A 125 -9.83 8.30 -9.06
C ALA A 125 -8.93 9.54 -9.20
N ALA A 126 -8.06 9.81 -8.22
CA ALA A 126 -7.15 10.96 -8.23
C ALA A 126 -6.14 10.97 -9.40
N ASN A 127 -5.97 9.85 -10.13
CA ASN A 127 -5.05 9.72 -11.25
C ASN A 127 -5.72 9.70 -12.63
N ILE A 128 -7.04 9.53 -12.70
CA ILE A 128 -7.77 9.57 -13.98
C ILE A 128 -8.06 11.03 -14.38
N SER A 129 -8.17 11.94 -13.40
CA SER A 129 -8.45 13.37 -13.64
C SER A 129 -7.24 14.20 -14.10
N ASN A 130 -6.01 13.68 -14.03
CA ASN A 130 -4.81 14.39 -14.51
C ASN A 130 -4.46 14.09 -15.97
N ASP A 131 -5.23 13.21 -16.64
CA ASP A 131 -5.15 12.94 -18.08
C ASP A 131 -6.36 13.56 -18.84
N SER A 132 -7.10 14.50 -18.22
CA SER A 132 -8.25 15.22 -18.82
C SER A 132 -7.89 16.64 -19.25
#